data_AF-A0AAV6XDH8-F1
#
_entry.id   AF-A0AAV6XDH8-F1
#
_cell.length_a   1.000
_cell.length_b   1.000
_cell.length_c   1.000
_cell.angle_alpha   90.00
_cell.angle_beta   90.00
_cell.angle_gamma   90.00
#
_symmetry.space_group_name_H-M   'P 1'
#
loop_
_entity.id
_entity.type
_entity.pdbx_description
1 polymer ?
#
loop_
_entity_poly.entity_id
_entity_poly.type
_entity_poly.pdbx_seq_one_letter_code
_entity_poly.pdbx_strand_id
1 'polypeptide(L)'
;MKSLAIVTDIMAKRFEKHQIEALKSAFEESETLTREKKIELAAATGLDVEQISSWFNRKRARKRALESIAELDVDHSRLQKAHKLSRSTEAELQKELQESKKREIGLQDENQSLKERITVAEGNKQLGSLMRFFDDY
;
A
#
# COMPACT_ATOMS: atom_id res chain seq x y z
N MET A 1 19.65 5.92 2.01
CA MET A 1 20.53 5.31 0.97
C MET A 1 22.04 5.36 1.25
N LYS A 2 22.56 6.13 2.23
CA LYS A 2 24.03 6.25 2.47
C LYS A 2 24.71 5.01 3.08
N SER A 3 23.96 4.08 3.67
CA SER A 3 24.53 2.97 4.46
C SER A 3 25.13 1.83 3.61
N LEU A 4 24.53 1.48 2.46
CA LEU A 4 25.02 0.38 1.63
C LEU A 4 26.37 0.69 0.97
N ALA A 5 26.57 1.95 0.54
CA ALA A 5 27.79 2.42 -0.13
C ALA A 5 29.02 2.40 0.81
N ILE A 6 28.82 2.72 2.09
CA ILE A 6 29.89 2.71 3.10
C ILE A 6 30.39 1.28 3.35
N VAL A 7 29.48 0.30 3.43
CA VAL A 7 29.85 -1.11 3.64
C VAL A 7 30.55 -1.70 2.41
N THR A 8 30.20 -1.26 1.19
CA THR A 8 30.93 -1.64 -0.02
C THR A 8 32.34 -1.07 -0.07
N ASP A 9 32.52 0.17 0.37
CA ASP A 9 33.80 0.86 0.34
C ASP A 9 34.79 0.36 1.42
N ILE A 10 34.29 0.00 2.61
CA ILE A 10 35.11 -0.61 3.68
C ILE A 10 35.65 -1.99 3.25
N MET A 11 34.90 -2.73 2.43
CA MET A 11 35.33 -4.04 1.93
C MET A 11 36.31 -3.92 0.76
N ALA A 12 36.13 -2.89 -0.08
CA ALA A 12 37.07 -2.53 -1.13
C ALA A 12 38.41 -2.05 -0.56
N LYS A 13 38.43 -1.46 0.63
CA LYS A 13 39.68 -1.12 1.35
C LYS A 13 40.50 -2.32 1.80
N ARG A 14 39.96 -3.55 1.76
CA ARG A 14 40.65 -4.76 2.27
C ARG A 14 41.40 -5.54 1.18
N PHE A 15 41.10 -5.28 -0.10
CA PHE A 15 41.72 -5.95 -1.24
C PHE A 15 42.18 -4.92 -2.26
N GLU A 16 43.23 -5.23 -3.01
CA GLU A 16 43.67 -4.38 -4.09
C GLU A 16 42.67 -4.35 -5.24
N LYS A 17 42.73 -3.29 -6.06
CA LYS A 17 41.81 -3.09 -7.19
C LYS A 17 41.79 -4.30 -8.14
N HIS A 18 42.97 -4.83 -8.47
CA HIS A 18 43.11 -5.97 -9.38
C HIS A 18 42.46 -7.25 -8.80
N GLN A 19 42.59 -7.47 -7.49
CA GLN A 19 41.96 -8.59 -6.79
C GLN A 19 40.44 -8.47 -6.81
N ILE A 20 39.92 -7.26 -6.56
CA ILE A 20 38.48 -6.98 -6.61
C ILE A 20 37.93 -7.19 -8.02
N GLU A 21 38.65 -6.76 -9.05
CA GLU A 21 38.26 -6.93 -10.45
C GLU A 21 38.19 -8.41 -10.83
N ALA A 22 39.21 -9.21 -10.47
CA ALA A 22 39.20 -10.65 -10.69
C ALA A 22 38.03 -11.35 -9.98
N LEU A 23 37.79 -11.01 -8.70
CA LEU A 23 36.67 -11.57 -7.93
C LEU A 23 35.30 -11.18 -8.51
N LYS A 24 35.15 -9.95 -9.00
CA LYS A 24 33.93 -9.49 -9.68
C LYS A 24 33.68 -10.22 -10.98
N SER A 25 34.71 -10.31 -11.83
CA SER A 25 34.61 -11.02 -13.12
C SER A 25 34.23 -12.48 -12.93
N ALA A 26 34.86 -13.18 -11.97
CA ALA A 26 34.49 -14.56 -11.67
C ALA A 26 33.08 -14.70 -11.06
N PHE A 27 32.61 -13.71 -10.30
CA PHE A 27 31.24 -13.69 -9.77
C PHE A 27 30.19 -13.49 -10.87
N GLU A 28 30.52 -12.71 -11.89
CA GLU A 28 29.66 -12.51 -13.07
C GLU A 28 29.58 -13.77 -13.94
N GLU A 29 30.68 -14.53 -14.04
CA GLU A 29 30.69 -15.85 -14.68
C GLU A 29 29.85 -16.86 -13.90
N SER A 30 30.02 -16.91 -12.57
CA SER A 30 29.24 -17.79 -11.69
C SER A 30 29.15 -17.24 -10.27
N GLU A 31 27.93 -17.12 -9.77
CA GLU A 31 27.69 -16.70 -8.38
C GLU A 31 28.10 -17.76 -7.36
N THR A 32 28.34 -19.00 -7.79
CA THR A 32 28.78 -20.11 -6.95
C THR A 32 30.20 -20.53 -7.31
N LEU A 33 31.01 -20.82 -6.30
CA LEU A 33 32.39 -21.23 -6.51
C LEU A 33 32.54 -22.73 -6.34
N THR A 34 32.97 -23.40 -7.40
CA THR A 34 33.48 -24.78 -7.35
C THR A 34 34.85 -24.81 -6.67
N ARG A 35 35.32 -26.00 -6.30
CA ARG A 35 36.64 -26.17 -5.66
C ARG A 35 37.77 -25.74 -6.60
N GLU A 36 37.64 -26.08 -7.86
CA GLU A 36 38.61 -25.78 -8.93
C GLU A 36 38.71 -24.26 -9.12
N LYS A 37 37.57 -23.57 -9.24
CA LYS A 37 37.54 -22.12 -9.43
C LYS A 37 38.09 -21.36 -8.21
N LYS A 38 37.94 -21.90 -6.99
CA LYS A 38 38.58 -21.33 -5.78
C LYS A 38 40.09 -21.38 -5.87
N ILE A 39 40.65 -22.50 -6.34
CA ILE A 39 42.10 -22.68 -6.48
C ILE A 39 42.64 -21.74 -7.56
N GLU A 40 41.95 -21.66 -8.71
CA GLU A 40 42.31 -20.73 -9.79
C GLU A 40 42.31 -19.27 -9.32
N LEU A 41 41.27 -18.85 -8.59
CA LEU A 41 41.18 -17.50 -8.05
C LEU A 41 42.24 -17.21 -7.00
N ALA A 42 42.57 -18.17 -6.14
CA ALA A 42 43.64 -18.03 -5.17
C ALA A 42 45.00 -17.83 -5.87
N ALA A 43 45.27 -18.60 -6.92
CA ALA A 43 46.48 -18.46 -7.72
C ALA A 43 46.54 -17.10 -8.46
N ALA A 44 45.41 -16.64 -9.02
CA ALA A 44 45.35 -15.41 -9.80
C ALA A 44 45.40 -14.13 -8.94
N THR A 45 44.87 -14.19 -7.70
CA THR A 45 44.72 -13.00 -6.83
C THR A 45 45.70 -12.97 -5.66
N GLY A 46 46.38 -14.09 -5.38
CA GLY A 46 47.21 -14.27 -4.18
C GLY A 46 46.42 -14.30 -2.87
N LEU A 47 45.08 -14.36 -2.94
CA LEU A 47 44.22 -14.40 -1.78
C LEU A 47 44.02 -15.82 -1.27
N ASP A 48 43.77 -15.93 0.04
CA ASP A 48 43.41 -17.20 0.64
C ASP A 48 41.98 -17.64 0.27
N VAL A 49 41.76 -18.95 0.22
CA VAL A 49 40.48 -19.56 -0.16
C VAL A 49 39.33 -19.13 0.77
N GLU A 50 39.61 -18.89 2.06
CA GLU A 50 38.61 -18.38 3.00
C GLU A 50 38.24 -16.93 2.70
N GLN A 51 39.22 -16.10 2.33
CA GLN A 51 38.99 -14.70 1.95
C GLN A 51 38.09 -14.62 0.70
N ILE A 52 38.39 -15.45 -0.30
CA ILE A 52 37.58 -15.57 -1.52
C ILE A 52 36.15 -16.03 -1.17
N SER A 53 36.03 -17.10 -0.37
CA SER A 53 34.73 -17.65 0.04
C SER A 53 33.90 -16.62 0.82
N SER A 54 34.52 -15.88 1.74
CA SER A 54 33.90 -14.81 2.52
C SER A 54 33.43 -13.66 1.63
N TRP A 55 34.24 -13.26 0.65
CA TRP A 55 33.87 -12.21 -0.30
C TRP A 55 32.62 -12.62 -1.11
N PHE A 56 32.59 -13.85 -1.63
CA PHE A 56 31.44 -14.38 -2.39
C PHE A 56 30.17 -14.44 -1.54
N ASN A 57 30.27 -14.92 -0.29
CA ASN A 57 29.16 -14.92 0.66
C ASN A 57 28.60 -13.52 0.87
N ARG A 58 29.46 -12.53 1.13
CA ARG A 58 29.06 -11.13 1.34
C ARG A 58 28.49 -10.50 0.07
N LYS A 59 29.01 -10.84 -1.10
CA LYS A 59 28.49 -10.35 -2.40
C LYS A 59 27.08 -10.88 -2.64
N ARG A 60 26.82 -12.18 -2.42
CA ARG A 60 25.48 -12.78 -2.49
C ARG A 60 24.51 -12.16 -1.48
N ALA A 61 24.94 -11.99 -0.22
CA ALA A 61 24.11 -11.37 0.80
C ALA A 61 23.68 -9.95 0.41
N ARG A 62 24.61 -9.15 -0.13
CA ARG A 62 24.32 -7.80 -0.63
C ARG A 62 23.38 -7.80 -1.83
N LYS A 63 23.55 -8.74 -2.77
CA LYS A 63 22.64 -8.89 -3.92
C LYS A 63 21.21 -9.15 -3.45
N ARG A 64 21.01 -10.13 -2.55
CA ARG A 64 19.69 -10.43 -1.97
C ARG A 64 19.09 -9.24 -1.21
N ALA A 65 19.91 -8.50 -0.47
CA ALA A 65 19.45 -7.31 0.23
C ALA A 65 18.99 -6.21 -0.76
N LEU A 66 19.71 -6.01 -1.87
CA LEU A 66 19.32 -5.07 -2.91
C LEU A 66 18.02 -5.48 -3.59
N GLU A 67 17.86 -6.76 -3.91
CA GLU A 67 16.62 -7.32 -4.48
C GLU A 67 15.44 -7.10 -3.53
N SER A 68 15.60 -7.43 -2.25
CA SER A 68 14.56 -7.20 -1.23
C SER A 68 14.21 -5.72 -1.07
N ILE A 69 15.19 -4.81 -1.12
CA ILE A 69 14.93 -3.36 -1.08
C ILE A 69 14.11 -2.93 -2.30
N ALA A 70 14.44 -3.44 -3.49
CA ALA A 70 13.70 -3.12 -4.72
C ALA A 70 12.26 -3.64 -4.65
N GLU A 71 12.05 -4.85 -4.14
CA GLU A 71 10.70 -5.41 -3.90
C GLU A 71 9.91 -4.53 -2.91
N LEU A 72 10.51 -4.13 -1.80
CA LEU A 72 9.87 -3.26 -0.81
C LEU A 72 9.47 -1.89 -1.38
N ASP A 73 10.27 -1.33 -2.29
CA ASP A 73 9.96 -0.03 -2.94
C ASP A 73 8.74 -0.14 -3.88
N VAL A 74 8.65 -1.25 -4.62
CA VAL A 74 7.50 -1.57 -5.46
C VAL A 74 6.24 -1.71 -4.61
N ASP A 75 6.31 -2.46 -3.52
CA ASP A 75 5.16 -2.68 -2.65
C ASP A 75 4.75 -1.41 -1.91
N HIS A 76 5.72 -0.59 -1.47
CA HIS A 76 5.43 0.73 -0.90
C HIS A 76 4.66 1.61 -1.90
N SER A 77 5.12 1.65 -3.14
CA SER A 77 4.45 2.40 -4.22
C SER A 77 3.04 1.89 -4.51
N ARG A 78 2.83 0.57 -4.48
CA ARG A 78 1.50 -0.05 -4.65
C ARG A 78 0.57 0.31 -3.49
N LEU A 79 1.03 0.15 -2.25
CA LEU A 79 0.25 0.48 -1.05
C LEU A 79 -0.11 1.96 -1.00
N GLN A 80 0.79 2.85 -1.38
CA GLN A 80 0.53 4.28 -1.43
C GLN A 80 -0.60 4.62 -2.43
N LYS A 81 -0.60 4.01 -3.61
CA LYS A 81 -1.67 4.18 -4.60
C LYS A 81 -3.01 3.63 -4.09
N ALA A 82 -3.00 2.43 -3.50
CA ALA A 82 -4.21 1.82 -2.92
C ALA A 82 -4.81 2.69 -1.81
N HIS A 83 -3.96 3.20 -0.91
CA HIS A 83 -4.40 4.10 0.15
C HIS A 83 -5.00 5.41 -0.39
N LYS A 84 -4.38 6.00 -1.43
CA LYS A 84 -4.92 7.20 -2.08
C LYS A 84 -6.30 6.94 -2.69
N LEU A 85 -6.47 5.81 -3.37
CA LEU A 85 -7.75 5.41 -3.94
C LEU A 85 -8.82 5.22 -2.85
N SER A 86 -8.50 4.44 -1.81
CA SER A 86 -9.41 4.19 -0.69
C SER A 86 -9.88 5.49 -0.01
N ARG A 87 -8.97 6.45 0.16
CA ARG A 87 -9.31 7.76 0.74
C ARG A 87 -10.25 8.57 -0.16
N SER A 88 -10.10 8.48 -1.48
CA SER A 88 -11.00 9.13 -2.44
C SER A 88 -12.39 8.51 -2.39
N THR A 89 -12.47 7.18 -2.45
CA THR A 89 -13.74 6.45 -2.41
C THR A 89 -14.48 6.68 -1.10
N GLU A 90 -13.76 6.75 0.02
CA GLU A 90 -14.36 7.06 1.32
C GLU A 90 -14.96 8.46 1.35
N ALA A 91 -14.27 9.45 0.77
CA ALA A 91 -14.78 10.82 0.69
C ALA A 91 -16.05 10.91 -0.19
N GLU A 92 -16.10 10.17 -1.29
CA GLU A 92 -17.28 10.09 -2.17
C GLU A 92 -18.47 9.45 -1.44
N LEU A 93 -18.26 8.32 -0.75
CA LEU A 93 -19.29 7.67 0.05
C LEU A 93 -19.81 8.55 1.19
N GLN A 94 -18.92 9.30 1.84
CA GLN A 94 -19.34 10.25 2.87
C GLN A 94 -20.23 11.35 2.29
N LYS A 95 -19.91 11.85 1.10
CA LYS A 95 -20.74 12.86 0.42
C LYS A 95 -22.12 12.30 0.07
N GLU A 96 -22.17 11.10 -0.53
CA GLU A 96 -23.44 10.45 -0.86
C GLU A 96 -24.29 10.17 0.38
N LEU A 97 -23.66 9.74 1.49
CA LEU A 97 -24.33 9.54 2.77
C LEU A 97 -24.93 10.84 3.31
N GLN A 98 -24.21 11.96 3.21
CA GLN A 98 -24.72 13.27 3.62
C GLN A 98 -25.91 13.73 2.77
N GLU A 99 -25.84 13.52 1.45
CA GLU A 99 -26.94 13.83 0.53
C GLU A 99 -28.16 12.95 0.80
N SER A 100 -27.96 11.67 1.08
CA SER A 100 -29.04 10.76 1.47
C SER A 100 -29.72 11.20 2.78
N LYS A 101 -28.93 11.57 3.80
CA LYS A 101 -29.47 12.07 5.08
C LYS A 101 -30.31 13.34 4.91
N LYS A 102 -29.85 14.29 4.09
CA LYS A 102 -30.60 15.51 3.80
C LYS A 102 -31.93 15.21 3.11
N ARG A 103 -31.92 14.28 2.14
CA ARG A 103 -33.14 13.82 1.46
C ARG A 103 -34.12 13.17 2.44
N GLU A 104 -33.63 12.34 3.34
CA GLU A 104 -34.44 11.68 4.36
C GLU A 104 -35.12 12.68 5.30
N ILE A 105 -34.39 13.70 5.78
CA ILE A 105 -34.96 14.78 6.60
C ILE A 105 -36.09 15.49 5.85
N GLY A 106 -35.88 15.86 4.58
CA GLY A 106 -36.92 16.51 3.78
C GLY A 106 -38.18 15.64 3.62
N LEU A 107 -38.02 14.33 3.43
CA LEU A 107 -39.15 13.39 3.37
C LEU A 107 -39.85 13.24 4.73
N GLN A 108 -39.12 13.33 5.84
CA GLN A 108 -39.71 13.30 7.17
C GLN A 108 -40.57 14.55 7.42
N ASP A 109 -40.09 15.72 7.03
CA ASP A 109 -40.83 16.98 7.14
C ASP A 109 -42.09 16.97 6.27
N GLU A 110 -41.98 16.50 5.03
CA GLU A 110 -43.14 16.36 4.12
C GLU A 110 -44.17 15.37 4.68
N ASN A 111 -43.71 14.20 5.15
CA ASN A 111 -44.59 13.22 5.78
C ASN A 111 -45.30 13.80 7.02
N GLN A 112 -44.62 14.62 7.82
CA GLN A 112 -45.21 15.29 8.96
C GLN A 112 -46.31 16.28 8.54
N SER A 113 -46.04 17.12 7.53
CA SER A 113 -47.04 18.06 7.00
C SER A 113 -48.25 17.33 6.39
N LEU A 114 -48.02 16.22 5.68
CA LEU A 114 -49.09 15.41 5.12
C LEU A 114 -49.97 14.79 6.22
N LYS A 115 -49.37 14.28 7.32
CA LYS A 115 -50.13 13.76 8.47
C LYS A 115 -51.03 14.82 9.11
N GLU A 116 -50.52 16.04 9.27
CA GLU A 116 -51.29 17.16 9.81
C GLU A 116 -52.48 17.50 8.91
N ARG A 117 -52.26 17.57 7.58
CA ARG A 117 -53.33 17.81 6.61
C ARG A 117 -54.41 16.73 6.62
N ILE A 118 -54.01 15.45 6.70
CA ILE A 118 -54.95 14.33 6.78
C ILE A 118 -55.80 14.45 8.04
N THR A 119 -55.19 14.71 9.20
CA THR A 119 -55.90 14.87 10.48
C THR A 119 -56.95 15.98 10.41
N VAL A 120 -56.60 17.13 9.83
CA VAL A 120 -57.53 18.26 9.66
C VAL A 120 -58.67 17.89 8.70
N ALA A 121 -58.37 17.22 7.59
CA ALA A 121 -59.38 16.80 6.61
C ALA A 121 -60.36 15.79 7.23
N GLU A 122 -59.87 14.85 8.03
CA GLU A 122 -60.70 13.90 8.78
C GLU A 122 -61.59 14.62 9.79
N GLY A 123 -61.05 15.55 10.58
CA GLY A 123 -61.82 16.37 11.52
C GLY A 123 -62.93 17.17 10.84
N ASN A 124 -62.62 17.82 9.70
CA ASN A 124 -63.60 18.56 8.91
C ASN A 124 -64.71 17.65 8.35
N LYS A 125 -64.37 16.43 7.93
CA LYS A 125 -65.35 15.44 7.47
C LYS A 125 -66.29 15.01 8.59
N GLN A 126 -65.78 14.77 9.80
CA GLN A 126 -66.60 14.43 10.97
C GLN A 126 -67.56 15.58 11.32
N LEU A 127 -67.06 16.83 11.34
CA LEU A 127 -67.86 18.03 11.59
C LEU A 127 -68.98 18.21 10.55
N GLY A 128 -68.66 18.04 9.26
CA GLY A 128 -69.66 18.11 8.19
C GLY A 128 -70.67 16.96 8.18
N SER A 129 -70.34 15.81 8.81
CA SER A 129 -71.30 14.73 9.05
C SER A 129 -72.22 15.03 10.23
N LEU A 130 -71.69 15.63 11.30
CA LEU A 130 -72.47 16.09 12.45
C LEU A 130 -73.43 17.21 12.07
N MET A 131 -72.98 18.20 11.30
CA MET A 131 -73.81 19.34 10.90
C MET A 131 -75.02 18.90 10.08
N ARG A 132 -74.83 17.97 9.13
CA ARG A 132 -75.95 17.35 8.39
C ARG A 132 -76.93 16.60 9.27
N PHE A 133 -76.46 16.00 10.36
CA PHE A 133 -77.33 15.29 11.31
C PHE A 133 -78.22 16.26 12.11
N PHE A 134 -77.78 17.50 12.34
CA PHE A 134 -78.57 18.53 13.03
C PHE A 134 -79.52 19.30 12.10
N ASP A 135 -79.25 19.34 10.79
CA ASP A 135 -80.12 19.99 9.81
C ASP A 135 -81.37 19.14 9.42
N ASP A 136 -81.41 17.86 9.81
CA ASP A 136 -82.52 16.91 9.53
C ASP A 136 -83.59 16.85 10.67
N TYR A 137 -83.58 17.79 11.63
CA TYR A 137 -84.58 17.94 12.71
C TYR A 137 -85.31 19.30 12.63
#